data_AF-A0A6I3E103-F1
#
_entry.id   AF-A0A6I3E103-F1
#
_cell.length_a   1.000
_cell.length_b   1.000
_cell.length_c   1.000
_cell.angle_alpha   90.00
_cell.angle_beta   90.00
_cell.angle_gamma   90.00
#
_symmetry.space_group_name_H-M   'P 1'
#
loop_
_entity.id
_entity.type
_entity.pdbx_description
1 polymer ?
#
loop_
_entity_poly.entity_id
_entity_poly.type
_entity_poly.pdbx_seq_one_letter_code
_entity_poly.pdbx_strand_id
1 'polypeptide(L)' 'MRISVIGTGYLGATHAACMADLGHEVIGFDVDP' A
#
# COMPACT_ATOMS: atom_id res chain seq x y z
N MET A 1 -4.34 -8.54 8.55
CA MET A 1 -3.54 -9.43 7.65
C MET A 1 -2.32 -8.66 7.15
N ARG A 2 -1.26 -9.32 6.69
CA ARG A 2 -0.11 -8.64 6.07
C ARG A 2 -0.37 -8.47 4.57
N ILE A 3 -0.30 -7.24 4.07
CA ILE A 3 -0.60 -6.89 2.67
C ILE A 3 0.63 -6.19 2.07
N SER A 4 1.04 -6.66 0.89
CA SER A 4 2.08 -5.99 0.12
C SER A 4 1.43 -5.33 -1.09
N VAL A 5 1.67 -4.03 -1.27
CA VAL A 5 1.17 -3.25 -2.41
C VAL A 5 2.33 -2.98 -3.34
N ILE A 6 2.22 -3.44 -4.59
CA ILE A 6 3.24 -3.24 -5.63
C ILE A 6 2.76 -2.13 -6.56
N GLY A 7 3.51 -1.04 -6.60
CA GLY A 7 3.14 0.23 -7.21
C GLY A 7 2.45 1.16 -6.20
N THR A 8 3.06 2.31 -5.95
CA THR A 8 2.62 3.37 -5.02
C THR A 8 2.27 4.68 -5.73
N GLY A 9 1.96 4.61 -7.02
CA GLY A 9 1.29 5.70 -7.74
C GLY A 9 -0.12 6.01 -7.19
N TYR A 10 -0.88 6.88 -7.87
CA TYR A 10 -2.13 7.46 -7.33
C TYR A 10 -3.12 6.43 -6.76
N LEU A 11 -3.33 5.31 -7.46
CA LEU A 11 -4.23 4.24 -7.02
C LEU A 11 -3.62 3.41 -5.90
N GLY A 12 -2.36 3.02 -6.07
CA GLY A 12 -1.66 2.13 -5.16
C GLY A 12 -1.49 2.72 -3.77
N ALA A 13 -1.09 3.99 -3.68
CA ALA A 13 -0.95 4.69 -2.41
C ALA A 13 -2.29 4.82 -1.67
N THR A 14 -3.36 5.20 -2.39
CA THR A 14 -4.69 5.34 -1.79
C THR A 14 -5.21 4.00 -1.26
N HIS A 15 -5.04 2.93 -2.05
CA HIS A 15 -5.41 1.59 -1.63
C HIS A 15 -4.62 1.12 -0.40
N ALA A 16 -3.29 1.33 -0.40
CA ALA A 16 -2.43 0.99 0.73
C ALA A 16 -2.84 1.71 2.01
N ALA A 17 -3.15 3.01 1.90
CA ALA A 17 -3.59 3.82 3.03
C ALA A 17 -4.93 3.33 3.61
N CYS A 18 -5.93 3.05 2.77
CA CYS A 18 -7.20 2.50 3.24
C CYS A 18 -7.03 1.11 3.90
N MET A 19 -6.17 0.25 3.37
CA MET A 19 -5.91 -1.05 3.97
C MET A 19 -5.21 -0.93 5.33
N ALA A 20 -4.30 0.04 5.47
CA ALA A 20 -3.67 0.34 6.75
C ALA A 20 -4.69 0.88 7.78
N ASP A 21 -5.59 1.77 7.36
CA ASP A 21 -6.66 2.33 8.19
C ASP A 21 -7.64 1.25 8.68
N LEU A 22 -7.92 0.25 7.85
CA LEU A 22 -8.72 -0.93 8.22
C LEU A 22 -7.99 -1.90 9.18
N GLY A 23 -6.77 -1.58 9.61
CA GLY A 23 -6.01 -2.35 10.60
C GLY A 23 -5.14 -3.45 10.01
N HIS A 24 -4.85 -3.41 8.71
CA HIS A 24 -3.88 -4.32 8.09
C HIS A 24 -2.44 -3.80 8.23
N GLU A 25 -1.49 -4.71 8.34
CA GLU A 25 -0.06 -4.37 8.25
C GLU A 25 0.30 -4.27 6.77
N VAL A 26 0.57 -3.05 6.30
CA VAL A 26 0.78 -2.78 4.87
C VAL A 26 2.23 -2.37 4.60
N ILE A 27 2.84 -2.95 3.57
CA ILE A 27 4.12 -2.52 3.01
C ILE A 27 3.95 -2.19 1.53
N GLY A 28 4.36 -0.97 1.15
CA GLY A 28 4.37 -0.52 -0.24
C GLY A 28 5.74 -0.74 -0.89
N PHE A 29 5.75 -1.19 -2.14
CA PHE A 29 6.93 -1.28 -2.98
C PHE A 29 6.71 -0.49 -4.26
N ASP A 30 7.71 0.29 -4.66
CA ASP A 30 7.74 0.94 -5.95
C ASP A 30 9.14 0.79 -6.57
N VAL A 31 9.21 0.96 -7.88
CA VAL A 31 10.49 1.03 -8.61
C VAL A 31 11.00 2.46 -8.71
N ASP A 32 10.08 3.43 -8.58
CA ASP A 32 10.42 4.84 -8.49
C ASP A 32 11.10 5.11 -7.12
N PRO A 33 12.28 5.76 -7.10
CA PRO A 33 13.03 6.04 -5.87
C PRO A 33 12.29 6.93 -4.87
#